data_AF-A0A2G2LFI5-F1
#
_entry.id   AF-A0A2G2LFI5-F1
#
_cell.length_a   1.000
_cell.length_b   1.000
_cell.length_c   1.000
_cell.angle_alpha   90.00
_cell.angle_beta   90.00
_cell.angle_gamma   90.00
#
_symmetry.space_group_name_H-M   'P 1'
#
loop_
_entity.id
_entity.type
_entity.pdbx_description
1 polymer ?
#
loop_
_entity_poly.entity_id
_entity_poly.type
_entity_poly.pdbx_seq_one_letter_code
_entity_poly.pdbx_strand_id
1 'polypeptide(L)'
;MISNTTPAFWRCYNRLPQNIQLRAQKAYAMWLSDSKHPGLKFKRVSRSEPVYSVRISLNYRALGVLENNAMLWFWIGSHDDYERLLKG
;
A
#
# COMPACT_ATOMS: atom_id res chain seq x y z
N MET A 1 2.87 15.84 1.22
CA MET A 1 1.76 14.87 1.40
C MET A 1 1.88 14.29 2.79
N ILE A 2 0.82 14.35 3.59
CA ILE A 2 0.79 13.75 4.94
C ILE A 2 0.59 12.24 4.75
N SER A 3 1.25 11.40 5.55
CA SER A 3 1.14 9.94 5.45
C SER A 3 1.00 9.31 6.83
N ASN A 4 -0.06 8.55 7.04
CA ASN A 4 -0.39 7.87 8.29
C ASN A 4 -0.73 6.40 8.03
N THR A 5 -0.63 5.59 9.08
CA THR A 5 -0.97 4.16 9.06
C THR A 5 -2.04 3.88 10.10
N THR A 6 -2.99 3.00 9.79
CA THR A 6 -3.96 2.53 10.78
C THR A 6 -3.35 1.39 11.62
N PRO A 7 -3.93 1.08 12.79
CA PRO A 7 -3.55 -0.12 13.53
C PRO A 7 -3.74 -1.42 12.71
N ALA A 8 -4.71 -1.45 11.80
CA ALA A 8 -4.93 -2.60 10.92
C ALA A 8 -3.77 -2.82 9.95
N PHE A 9 -3.21 -1.72 9.40
CA PHE A 9 -2.03 -1.79 8.57
C PHE A 9 -0.86 -2.45 9.30
N TRP A 10 -0.58 -2.04 10.54
CA TRP A 10 0.50 -2.63 11.34
C TRP A 10 0.27 -4.10 11.66
N ARG A 11 -0.96 -4.52 11.96
CA ARG A 11 -1.29 -5.95 12.14
C ARG A 11 -0.98 -6.77 10.89
N CYS A 12 -1.29 -6.25 9.71
CA CYS A 12 -0.97 -6.91 8.44
C CYS A 12 0.54 -6.92 8.19
N TYR A 13 1.20 -5.76 8.34
CA TYR A 13 2.64 -5.59 8.14
C TYR A 13 3.47 -6.55 9.01
N ASN A 14 3.12 -6.66 10.30
CA ASN A 14 3.85 -7.49 11.26
C ASN A 14 3.73 -9.01 10.97
N ARG A 15 2.74 -9.43 10.17
CA ARG A 15 2.59 -10.81 9.71
C ARG A 15 3.37 -11.11 8.44
N LEU A 16 3.91 -10.11 7.77
CA LEU A 16 4.67 -10.30 6.54
C LEU A 16 6.04 -10.92 6.84
N PRO A 17 6.58 -11.75 5.94
CA PRO A 17 7.96 -12.17 5.99
C PRO A 17 8.92 -10.97 6.07
N GLN A 18 10.02 -11.10 6.83
CA GLN A 18 10.96 -10.00 7.09
C GLN A 18 11.52 -9.37 5.80
N ASN A 19 11.79 -10.18 4.77
CA ASN A 19 12.24 -9.68 3.48
C ASN A 19 11.19 -8.80 2.76
N ILE A 20 9.89 -9.05 2.99
CA ILE A 20 8.80 -8.22 2.45
C ILE A 20 8.64 -6.94 3.27
N GLN A 21 8.78 -7.01 4.59
CA GLN A 21 8.81 -5.83 5.47
C GLN A 21 9.90 -4.83 5.02
N LEU A 22 11.12 -5.31 4.77
CA LEU A 22 12.22 -4.49 4.26
C LEU A 22 11.91 -3.87 2.88
N ARG A 23 11.28 -4.63 1.98
CA ARG A 23 10.84 -4.10 0.68
C ARG A 23 9.75 -3.04 0.85
N ALA A 24 8.85 -3.21 1.80
CA ALA A 24 7.79 -2.24 2.10
C ALA A 24 8.36 -0.92 2.61
N GLN A 25 9.36 -0.96 3.49
CA GLN A 25 10.07 0.25 3.93
C GLN A 25 10.76 0.96 2.77
N LYS A 26 11.43 0.22 1.87
CA LYS A 26 12.07 0.79 0.68
C LYS A 26 11.06 1.43 -0.28
N ALA A 27 9.93 0.74 -0.52
CA ALA A 27 8.85 1.27 -1.34
C ALA A 27 8.23 2.53 -0.71
N TYR A 28 8.09 2.58 0.62
CA TYR A 28 7.60 3.75 1.33
C TYR A 28 8.55 4.94 1.20
N ALA A 29 9.86 4.73 1.41
CA ALA A 29 10.87 5.78 1.23
C ALA A 29 10.88 6.31 -0.21
N MET A 30 10.78 5.42 -1.20
CA MET A 30 10.66 5.79 -2.62
C MET A 30 9.37 6.58 -2.88
N TRP A 31 8.24 6.19 -2.30
CA TRP A 31 6.97 6.88 -2.46
C TRP A 31 6.96 8.29 -1.83
N LEU A 32 7.64 8.47 -0.69
CA LEU A 32 7.82 9.80 -0.08
C LEU A 32 8.65 10.74 -0.95
N SER A 33 9.67 10.21 -1.64
CA SER A 33 10.54 10.99 -2.52
C SER A 33 9.93 11.23 -3.90
N ASP A 34 9.36 10.19 -4.52
CA ASP A 34 8.74 10.23 -5.84
C ASP A 34 7.57 9.23 -5.88
N SER A 35 6.38 9.72 -5.52
CA SER A 35 5.14 8.93 -5.60
C SER A 35 4.78 8.46 -7.02
N LYS A 36 5.34 9.09 -8.07
CA LYS A 36 5.08 8.75 -9.48
C LYS A 36 6.10 7.74 -10.03
N HIS A 37 7.05 7.29 -9.21
CA HIS A 37 8.09 6.37 -9.65
C HIS A 37 7.48 5.10 -10.30
N PRO A 38 7.84 4.74 -11.54
CA PRO A 38 7.18 3.67 -12.30
C PRO A 38 7.19 2.29 -11.61
N GLY A 39 8.21 2.04 -10.76
CA GLY A 39 8.34 0.82 -9.98
C GLY A 39 7.27 0.65 -8.89
N LEU A 40 6.75 1.75 -8.35
CA LEU A 40 5.69 1.73 -7.33
C LEU A 40 4.34 1.34 -7.93
N LYS A 41 4.15 1.54 -9.24
CA LYS A 41 2.85 1.35 -9.91
C LYS A 41 1.70 2.00 -9.11
N PHE A 42 1.97 3.17 -8.53
CA PHE A 42 1.03 3.87 -7.67
C PHE A 42 -0.18 4.33 -8.48
N LYS A 43 -1.36 3.80 -8.16
CA LYS A 43 -2.58 4.07 -8.92
C LYS A 43 -3.83 3.89 -8.07
N ARG A 44 -4.90 4.58 -8.47
CA ARG A 44 -6.25 4.36 -7.94
C ARG A 44 -6.75 2.99 -8.38
N VAL A 45 -7.34 2.23 -7.45
CA VAL A 45 -7.83 0.86 -7.69
C VAL A 45 -9.32 0.67 -7.41
N SER A 46 -9.98 1.65 -6.79
CA SER A 46 -11.44 1.69 -6.63
C SER A 46 -12.07 2.79 -7.47
N ARG A 47 -13.26 2.53 -8.03
CA ARG A 47 -14.05 3.51 -8.79
C ARG A 47 -14.90 4.40 -7.87
N SER A 48 -15.42 3.84 -6.79
CA SER A 48 -16.28 4.53 -5.81
C SER A 48 -15.45 5.29 -4.78
N GLU A 49 -14.42 4.64 -4.24
CA GLU A 49 -13.61 5.17 -3.14
C GLU A 49 -12.25 5.67 -3.64
N PRO A 50 -11.62 6.67 -2.99
CA PRO A 50 -10.27 7.13 -3.33
C PRO A 50 -9.19 6.17 -2.79
N VAL A 51 -9.34 4.87 -3.07
CA VAL A 51 -8.38 3.83 -2.69
C VAL A 51 -7.28 3.70 -3.74
N TYR A 52 -6.04 3.74 -3.27
CA TYR A 52 -4.83 3.63 -4.07
C TYR A 52 -4.00 2.41 -3.65
N SER A 53 -3.26 1.87 -4.61
CA SER A 53 -2.35 0.75 -4.41
C SER A 53 -0.92 1.12 -4.73
N VAL A 54 0.03 0.63 -3.92
CA VAL A 54 1.47 0.64 -4.18
C VAL A 54 2.00 -0.79 -4.28
N ARG A 55 2.86 -1.02 -5.26
CA ARG A 55 3.61 -2.25 -5.46
C ARG A 55 4.80 -2.34 -4.51
N ILE A 56 4.79 -3.36 -3.67
CA ILE A 56 5.91 -3.70 -2.76
C ILE A 56 6.85 -4.71 -3.42
N SER A 57 6.29 -5.69 -4.10
CA SER A 57 7.00 -6.69 -4.90
C SER A 57 6.07 -7.20 -6.00
N LEU A 58 6.43 -8.24 -6.76
CA LEU A 58 5.50 -8.82 -7.74
C LEU A 58 4.18 -9.26 -7.06
N ASN A 59 4.30 -9.88 -5.89
CA ASN A 59 3.21 -10.57 -5.21
C ASN A 59 2.66 -9.83 -3.99
N TYR A 60 3.15 -8.63 -3.67
CA TYR A 60 2.70 -7.87 -2.48
C TYR A 60 2.33 -6.43 -2.82
N ARG A 61 1.26 -5.94 -2.18
CA ARG A 61 0.73 -4.58 -2.35
C ARG A 61 0.46 -3.95 -0.98
N ALA A 62 0.51 -2.62 -0.94
CA ALA A 62 -0.05 -1.82 0.14
C ALA A 62 -1.22 -0.99 -0.39
N LEU A 63 -2.23 -0.76 0.46
CA LEU A 63 -3.41 0.04 0.13
C LEU A 63 -3.60 1.17 1.11
N GLY A 64 -4.02 2.30 0.57
CA GLY A 64 -4.38 3.48 1.35
C GLY A 64 -5.45 4.29 0.68
N VAL A 65 -6.12 5.12 1.48
CA VAL A 65 -7.05 6.14 1.01
C VAL A 65 -6.28 7.45 0.85
N LEU A 66 -6.40 8.10 -0.31
CA LEU A 66 -5.78 9.41 -0.57
C LEU A 66 -6.86 10.48 -0.71
N GLU A 67 -6.98 11.34 0.30
CA GLU A 67 -7.91 12.45 0.32
C GLU A 67 -7.21 13.71 0.80
N ASN A 68 -7.50 14.86 0.18
CA ASN A 68 -6.99 16.17 0.62
C ASN A 68 -5.46 16.18 0.86
N ASN A 69 -4.69 15.52 0.00
CA ASN A 69 -3.22 15.41 0.10
C ASN A 69 -2.71 14.67 1.38
N ALA A 70 -3.56 13.84 1.97
CA ALA A 70 -3.25 12.94 3.07
C ALA A 70 -3.49 11.48 2.65
N MET A 71 -2.46 10.65 2.82
CA MET A 71 -2.52 9.22 2.58
C MET A 71 -2.72 8.48 3.91
N LEU A 72 -3.78 7.69 4.01
CA LEU A 72 -4.03 6.79 5.14
C LEU A 72 -3.90 5.34 4.69
N TRP A 73 -2.78 4.71 5.02
CA TRP A 73 -2.54 3.30 4.74
C TRP A 73 -3.31 2.41 5.70
N PHE A 74 -4.13 1.50 5.18
CA PHE A 74 -4.97 0.63 6.01
C PHE A 74 -4.68 -0.86 5.84
N TRP A 75 -3.95 -1.25 4.78
CA TRP A 75 -3.67 -2.65 4.50
C TRP A 75 -2.35 -2.86 3.75
N ILE A 76 -1.70 -4.01 3.97
CA ILE A 76 -0.55 -4.48 3.20
C ILE A 76 -0.54 -6.02 3.20
N GLY A 77 -0.34 -6.65 2.05
CA GLY A 77 -0.48 -8.10 1.97
C GLY A 77 -0.20 -8.67 0.58
N SER A 78 -0.46 -9.96 0.43
CA SER A 78 -0.25 -10.68 -0.83
C SER A 78 -1.26 -10.25 -1.90
N HIS A 79 -0.94 -10.48 -3.17
CA HIS A 79 -1.87 -10.23 -4.26
C HIS A 79 -3.13 -11.11 -4.15
N ASP A 80 -3.00 -12.33 -3.62
CA ASP A 80 -4.13 -13.23 -3.44
C ASP A 80 -5.10 -12.72 -2.36
N ASP A 81 -4.56 -12.21 -1.24
CA ASP A 81 -5.35 -11.57 -0.19
C ASP A 81 -6.00 -10.27 -0.69
N TYR A 82 -5.30 -9.54 -1.55
CA TYR A 82 -5.80 -8.35 -2.22
C TYR A 82 -6.98 -8.63 -3.16
N GLU A 83 -6.89 -9.69 -3.97
CA GLU A 83 -7.99 -10.08 -4.87
C GLU A 83 -9.24 -10.51 -4.08
N ARG A 84 -9.06 -11.14 -2.91
CA ARG A 84 -10.18 -11.46 -2.00
C ARG A 84 -10.80 -10.20 -1.39
N LEU A 85 -10.00 -9.19 -1.05
CA LEU A 85 -10.47 -7.92 -0.50
C LEU A 85 -11.33 -7.12 -1.50
N LEU A 86 -11.05 -7.23 -2.80
CA LEU A 86 -11.77 -6.51 -3.86
C LEU A 86 -13.00 -7.23 -4.41
N LYS A 87 -13.16 -8.53 -4.12
CA LYS A 87 -14.30 -9.33 -4.57
C LYS A 87 -15.44 -9.41 -3.55
N GLY A 88 -15.32 -8.72 -2.41
CA GLY A 88 -16.41 -8.50 -1.45
C GLY A 88 -17.16 -7.22 -1.75
#